data_AF-A0A4U9HQT1-F1
#
_entry.id   AF-A0A4U9HQT1-F1
#
_cell.length_a   1.000
_cell.length_b   1.000
_cell.length_c   1.000
_cell.angle_alpha   90.00
_cell.angle_beta   90.00
_cell.angle_gamma   90.00
#
_symmetry.space_group_name_H-M   'P 1'
#
loop_
_entity.id
_entity.type
_entity.pdbx_description
1 polymer ?
#
loop_
_entity_poly.entity_id
_entity_poly.type
_entity_poly.pdbx_seq_one_letter_code
_entity_poly.pdbx_strand_id
1 'polypeptide(L)'
;MEFDGSNWNITRLSDKTTVAATDDGKGNLSFDGLTVNVSGVANKKDSFIVKPVVNAIVNMDVAISDESKLALASEEKGGESDNRNGQAMLDLQSSKVVGGNKTFNDAYASLVSTVGSKTATLKTSSTTQANVTTQLSNQQQSISGVNLDEEYGNLQRFQQYYLANAQVLQTASTLFDAIINIR
;
A
#
# COMPACT_ATOMS: atom_id res chain seq x y z
N MET A 1 -13.05 15.80 -6.51
CA MET A 1 -13.70 17.11 -6.62
C MET A 1 -14.95 17.07 -5.79
N GLU A 2 -15.17 18.07 -4.93
CA GLU A 2 -16.32 18.15 -4.04
C GLU A 2 -16.96 19.53 -4.17
N PHE A 3 -18.30 19.56 -4.19
CA PHE A 3 -19.05 20.81 -4.21
C PHE A 3 -19.36 21.27 -2.78
N ASP A 4 -18.91 22.46 -2.39
CA ASP A 4 -19.09 22.98 -1.02
C ASP A 4 -20.44 23.71 -0.80
N GLY A 5 -21.24 23.83 -1.86
CA GLY A 5 -22.48 24.61 -1.90
C GLY A 5 -22.37 25.89 -2.74
N SER A 6 -21.17 26.29 -3.15
CA SER A 6 -20.95 27.44 -4.03
C SER A 6 -19.88 27.17 -5.08
N ASN A 7 -18.81 26.47 -4.74
CA ASN A 7 -17.68 26.20 -5.62
C ASN A 7 -17.33 24.71 -5.64
N TRP A 8 -16.68 24.31 -6.73
CA TRP A 8 -16.03 23.00 -6.85
C TRP A 8 -14.60 23.08 -6.33
N ASN A 9 -14.32 22.31 -5.28
CA ASN A 9 -12.98 22.15 -4.71
C ASN A 9 -12.32 20.88 -5.24
N ILE A 10 -11.11 21.00 -5.79
CA ILE A 10 -10.38 19.86 -6.37
C ILE A 10 -9.21 19.52 -5.47
N THR A 11 -9.30 18.40 -4.77
CA THR A 11 -8.16 17.87 -4.01
C THR A 11 -7.43 16.81 -4.83
N ARG A 12 -6.13 17.04 -5.10
CA ARG A 12 -5.27 16.03 -5.71
C ARG A 12 -4.96 14.95 -4.69
N LEU A 13 -5.23 13.70 -5.03
CA LEU A 13 -5.02 12.58 -4.09
C LEU A 13 -3.54 12.27 -3.85
N SER A 14 -2.67 12.64 -4.81
CA SER A 14 -1.22 12.40 -4.80
C SER A 14 -0.48 13.21 -3.75
N ASP A 15 -0.81 14.50 -3.61
CA ASP A 15 -0.10 15.45 -2.74
C ASP A 15 -1.01 16.13 -1.71
N LYS A 16 -2.31 15.82 -1.73
CA LYS A 16 -3.35 16.40 -0.84
C LYS A 16 -3.54 17.91 -1.00
N THR A 17 -2.97 18.51 -2.04
CA THR A 17 -3.18 19.93 -2.34
C THR A 17 -4.59 20.15 -2.89
N THR A 18 -5.20 21.27 -2.51
CA THR A 18 -6.47 21.70 -3.08
C THR A 18 -6.21 22.78 -4.12
N VAL A 19 -6.83 22.61 -5.28
CA VAL A 19 -6.76 23.48 -6.44
C VAL A 19 -8.15 24.05 -6.67
N ALA A 20 -8.23 25.35 -6.85
CA ALA A 20 -9.46 25.97 -7.32
C ALA A 20 -9.65 25.66 -8.81
N ALA A 21 -10.81 25.14 -9.19
CA ALA A 21 -11.18 25.13 -10.60
C ALA A 21 -11.53 26.55 -11.03
N THR A 22 -11.18 26.88 -12.27
CA THR A 22 -11.76 28.04 -12.95
C THR A 22 -13.05 27.58 -13.62
N ASP A 23 -14.18 28.18 -13.24
CA ASP A 23 -15.48 27.95 -13.87
C ASP A 23 -15.70 28.98 -14.98
N ASP A 24 -16.06 28.52 -16.17
CA ASP A 24 -16.37 29.38 -17.31
C ASP A 24 -17.82 29.94 -17.30
N GLY A 25 -18.59 29.63 -16.25
CA GLY A 25 -19.99 30.03 -16.08
C GLY A 25 -20.96 29.22 -16.94
N LYS A 26 -20.48 28.20 -17.68
CA LYS A 26 -21.26 27.26 -18.48
C LYS A 26 -21.16 25.83 -17.95
N GLY A 27 -20.59 25.66 -16.75
CA GLY A 27 -20.39 24.37 -16.11
C GLY A 27 -19.10 23.66 -16.54
N ASN A 28 -18.20 24.32 -17.27
CA ASN A 28 -16.87 23.75 -17.54
C ASN A 28 -15.88 24.20 -16.49
N LEU A 29 -15.34 23.22 -15.76
CA LEU A 29 -14.33 23.41 -14.74
C LEU A 29 -12.95 23.12 -15.34
N SER A 30 -12.08 24.12 -15.34
CA SER A 30 -10.70 24.00 -15.83
C SER A 30 -9.70 23.95 -14.67
N PHE A 31 -8.83 22.95 -14.68
CA PHE A 31 -7.74 22.76 -13.72
C PHE A 31 -6.71 21.77 -14.28
N ASP A 32 -5.42 21.93 -13.95
CA ASP A 32 -4.34 20.99 -14.31
C ASP A 32 -4.27 20.60 -15.80
N GLY A 33 -4.63 21.53 -16.70
CA GLY A 33 -4.69 21.27 -18.14
C GLY A 33 -5.87 20.40 -18.59
N LEU A 34 -6.81 20.11 -17.69
CA LEU A 34 -8.05 19.40 -17.95
C LEU A 34 -9.22 20.39 -17.96
N THR A 35 -10.23 20.07 -18.76
CA THR A 35 -11.55 20.71 -18.70
C THR A 35 -12.58 19.63 -18.43
N VAL A 36 -13.31 19.76 -17.32
CA VAL A 36 -14.36 18.83 -16.88
C VAL A 36 -15.69 19.55 -16.95
N ASN A 37 -16.60 19.07 -17.80
CA ASN A 37 -17.97 19.57 -17.83
C ASN A 37 -18.77 18.92 -16.69
N VAL A 38 -19.39 19.75 -15.87
CA VAL A 38 -20.37 19.35 -14.86
C VAL A 38 -21.71 19.92 -15.28
N SER A 39 -22.71 19.05 -15.38
CA SER A 39 -24.08 19.42 -15.75
C SER A 39 -25.05 19.08 -14.63
N GLY A 40 -26.19 19.77 -14.61
CA GLY A 40 -27.21 19.62 -13.56
C GLY A 40 -26.98 20.51 -12.34
N VAL A 41 -27.81 20.33 -11.31
CA VAL A 41 -27.72 21.08 -10.05
C VAL A 41 -26.87 20.27 -9.08
N ALA A 42 -25.73 20.81 -8.66
CA ALA A 42 -24.88 20.20 -7.65
C ALA A 42 -25.41 20.51 -6.24
N ASN A 43 -25.48 19.49 -5.39
CA ASN A 43 -25.80 19.65 -3.97
C ASN A 43 -24.53 19.70 -3.14
N LYS A 44 -24.58 20.42 -2.03
CA LYS A 44 -23.46 20.50 -1.08
C LYS A 44 -23.06 19.07 -0.65
N LYS A 45 -21.75 18.80 -0.71
CA LYS A 45 -21.09 17.49 -0.51
C LYS A 45 -21.18 16.49 -1.65
N ASP A 46 -21.70 16.88 -2.82
CA ASP A 46 -21.55 16.04 -4.01
C ASP A 46 -20.06 15.90 -4.34
N SER A 47 -19.63 14.66 -4.58
CA SER A 47 -18.23 14.34 -4.75
C SER A 47 -17.99 13.37 -5.90
N PHE A 48 -16.96 13.67 -6.70
CA PHE A 48 -16.54 12.86 -7.83
C PHE A 48 -15.03 12.60 -7.80
N ILE A 49 -14.63 11.42 -8.27
CA ILE A 49 -13.23 11.06 -8.46
C ILE A 49 -12.90 11.14 -9.95
N VAL A 50 -12.00 12.05 -10.32
CA VAL A 50 -11.50 12.19 -11.69
C VAL A 50 -10.17 11.44 -11.79
N LYS A 51 -10.07 10.50 -12.74
CA LYS A 51 -8.86 9.70 -13.00
C LYS A 51 -8.37 9.94 -14.43
N PRO A 52 -7.64 11.04 -14.70
CA PRO A 52 -7.37 11.49 -16.07
C PRO A 52 -6.49 10.53 -16.89
N VAL A 53 -5.55 9.85 -16.24
CA VAL A 53 -4.52 9.06 -16.94
C VAL A 53 -4.59 7.55 -16.68
N VAL A 54 -5.57 7.06 -15.90
CA VAL A 54 -5.64 5.63 -15.52
C VAL A 54 -5.84 4.71 -16.72
N ASN A 55 -6.56 5.19 -17.74
CA ASN A 55 -6.84 4.45 -18.97
C ASN A 55 -6.03 4.99 -20.17
N ALA A 56 -4.99 5.80 -19.94
CA ALA A 56 -4.20 6.35 -21.03
C ALA A 56 -3.45 5.26 -21.80
N ILE A 57 -2.83 4.32 -21.07
CA ILE A 57 -2.02 3.25 -21.68
C ILE A 57 -2.90 2.19 -22.35
N VAL A 58 -4.02 1.80 -21.73
CA VAL A 58 -4.89 0.74 -22.27
C VAL A 58 -5.54 1.13 -23.60
N ASN A 59 -5.69 2.42 -23.87
CA ASN A 59 -6.26 2.96 -25.11
C ASN A 59 -5.19 3.55 -26.05
N MET A 60 -3.89 3.34 -25.77
CA MET A 60 -2.81 3.85 -26.59
C MET A 60 -2.56 2.90 -27.77
N ASP A 61 -2.52 3.45 -28.98
CA ASP A 61 -2.31 2.70 -30.23
C ASP A 61 -1.46 3.54 -31.22
N VAL A 62 -0.81 2.88 -32.18
CA VAL A 62 0.01 3.53 -33.21
C VAL A 62 -0.88 3.84 -34.42
N ALA A 63 -1.34 5.09 -34.49
CA ALA A 63 -2.25 5.53 -35.55
C ALA A 63 -1.61 5.57 -36.95
N ILE A 64 -0.30 5.73 -37.06
CA ILE A 64 0.43 5.77 -38.33
C ILE A 64 1.02 4.40 -38.61
N SER A 65 0.36 3.63 -39.49
CA SER A 65 0.80 2.30 -39.92
C SER A 65 1.56 2.29 -41.24
N ASP A 66 1.54 3.40 -41.98
CA ASP A 66 2.15 3.57 -43.30
C ASP A 66 3.35 4.51 -43.15
N GLU A 67 4.54 4.04 -43.53
CA GLU A 67 5.80 4.76 -43.35
C GLU A 67 5.84 6.05 -44.17
N SER A 68 5.11 6.09 -45.30
CA SER A 68 5.03 7.28 -46.16
C SER A 68 4.26 8.42 -45.52
N LYS A 69 3.49 8.16 -44.45
CA LYS A 69 2.73 9.17 -43.69
C LYS A 69 3.52 9.74 -42.51
N LEU A 70 4.77 9.32 -42.32
CA LEU A 70 5.65 9.95 -41.33
C LEU A 70 6.00 11.37 -41.78
N ALA A 71 5.48 12.36 -41.06
CA ALA A 71 5.74 13.76 -41.33
C ALA A 71 7.15 14.17 -40.87
N LEU A 72 8.19 13.80 -41.61
CA LEU A 72 9.58 14.14 -41.25
C LEU A 72 10.00 15.53 -41.72
N ALA A 73 9.44 16.00 -42.83
CA ALA A 73 9.68 17.34 -43.37
C ALA A 73 8.92 18.40 -42.59
N SER A 74 9.46 19.62 -42.55
CA SER A 74 8.80 20.77 -41.92
C SER A 74 7.89 21.55 -42.87
N GLU A 75 8.07 21.38 -44.18
CA GLU A 75 7.32 22.07 -45.24
C GLU A 75 7.02 21.08 -46.38
N GLU A 76 5.83 21.17 -46.99
CA GLU A 76 5.39 20.28 -48.08
C GLU A 76 6.31 20.35 -49.32
N LYS A 77 6.94 21.51 -49.55
CA LYS A 77 7.91 21.74 -50.64
C LYS A 77 9.35 21.89 -50.14
N GLY A 78 9.63 21.53 -48.89
CA GLY A 78 11.00 21.34 -48.43
C GLY A 78 11.58 20.16 -49.21
N GLY A 79 12.73 20.34 -49.86
CA GLY A 79 13.30 19.35 -50.79
C GLY A 79 13.37 17.92 -50.24
N GLU A 80 13.63 16.94 -51.12
CA GLU A 80 13.48 15.48 -50.92
C GLU A 80 14.17 14.86 -49.67
N SER A 81 14.90 15.63 -48.87
CA SER A 81 15.61 15.22 -47.65
C SER A 81 15.31 16.10 -46.42
N ASP A 82 14.24 16.90 -46.42
CA ASP A 82 13.87 17.68 -45.23
C ASP A 82 13.46 16.75 -44.08
N ASN A 83 14.23 16.78 -43.00
CA ASN A 83 14.02 15.99 -41.79
C ASN A 83 13.85 16.86 -40.53
N ARG A 84 13.60 18.17 -40.69
CA ARG A 84 13.55 19.13 -39.56
C ARG A 84 12.45 18.81 -38.56
N ASN A 85 11.29 18.29 -39.00
CA ASN A 85 10.25 17.86 -38.07
C ASN A 85 10.64 16.56 -37.36
N GLY A 86 11.38 15.66 -38.04
CA GLY A 86 12.01 14.51 -37.41
C GLY A 86 13.00 14.91 -36.31
N GLN A 87 13.81 15.94 -36.53
CA GLN A 87 14.69 16.50 -35.49
C GLN A 87 13.88 17.11 -34.34
N ALA A 88 12.81 17.86 -34.63
CA ALA A 88 11.93 18.40 -33.58
C ALA A 88 11.28 17.29 -32.73
N MET A 89 10.91 16.16 -33.35
CA MET A 89 10.43 14.98 -32.63
C MET A 89 11.53 14.34 -31.77
N LEU A 90 12.77 14.28 -32.24
CA LEU A 90 13.92 13.81 -31.44
C LEU A 90 14.21 14.76 -30.26
N ASP A 91 14.07 16.07 -30.46
CA ASP A 91 14.29 17.07 -29.42
C ASP A 91 13.29 16.94 -28.26
N LEU A 92 12.11 16.35 -28.49
CA LEU A 92 11.16 16.02 -27.42
C LEU A 92 11.75 15.08 -26.37
N GLN A 93 12.74 14.24 -26.73
CA GLN A 93 13.43 13.37 -25.77
C GLN A 93 14.09 14.17 -24.64
N SER A 94 14.64 15.34 -24.97
CA SER A 94 15.30 16.24 -24.01
C SER A 94 14.36 17.32 -23.46
N SER A 95 13.14 17.41 -23.98
CA SER A 95 12.16 18.42 -23.59
C SER A 95 11.43 18.05 -22.30
N LYS A 96 11.12 19.05 -21.48
CA LYS A 96 10.48 18.90 -20.16
C LYS A 96 8.95 18.88 -20.26
N VAL A 97 8.41 17.93 -21.02
CA VAL A 97 6.97 17.85 -21.31
C VAL A 97 6.16 17.10 -20.26
N VAL A 98 6.80 16.28 -19.42
CA VAL A 98 6.09 15.53 -18.36
C VAL A 98 5.94 16.43 -17.13
N GLY A 99 4.70 16.80 -16.81
CA GLY A 99 4.38 17.67 -15.67
C GLY A 99 5.03 19.06 -15.74
N GLY A 100 5.46 19.48 -16.94
CA GLY A 100 6.14 20.75 -17.20
C GLY A 100 7.59 20.85 -16.68
N ASN A 101 8.15 19.78 -16.12
CA ASN A 101 9.47 19.85 -15.47
C ASN A 101 10.40 18.64 -15.68
N LYS A 102 9.92 17.53 -16.26
CA LYS A 102 10.70 16.32 -16.49
C LYS A 102 10.69 15.89 -17.95
N THR A 103 11.80 15.32 -18.40
CA THR A 103 11.87 14.57 -19.67
C THR A 103 11.15 13.23 -19.51
N PHE A 104 10.89 12.52 -20.62
CA PHE A 104 10.33 11.17 -20.57
C PHE A 104 11.23 10.20 -19.81
N ASN A 105 12.55 10.30 -20.00
CA ASN A 105 13.52 9.46 -19.31
C ASN A 105 13.55 9.77 -17.80
N ASP A 106 13.62 11.04 -17.42
CA ASP A 106 13.65 11.45 -16.02
C ASP A 106 12.39 11.04 -15.27
N ALA A 107 11.22 11.17 -15.92
CA ALA A 107 9.95 10.78 -15.33
C ALA A 107 9.91 9.27 -15.05
N TYR A 108 10.33 8.45 -16.01
CA TYR A 108 10.37 7.00 -15.84
C TYR A 108 11.44 6.56 -14.83
N ALA A 109 12.64 7.11 -14.90
CA ALA A 109 13.72 6.83 -13.96
C ALA A 109 13.33 7.20 -12.53
N SER A 110 12.66 8.35 -12.35
CA SER A 110 12.13 8.80 -11.06
C SER A 110 11.06 7.84 -10.52
N LEU A 111 10.18 7.31 -11.37
CA LEU A 111 9.19 6.30 -10.97
C LEU A 111 9.86 5.02 -10.50
N VAL A 112 10.78 4.46 -11.29
CA VAL A 112 11.53 3.24 -10.95
C VAL A 112 12.31 3.43 -9.65
N SER A 113 13.00 4.55 -9.50
CA SER A 113 13.74 4.90 -8.28
C SER A 113 12.83 5.01 -7.06
N THR A 114 11.65 5.63 -7.20
CA THR A 114 10.67 5.75 -6.11
C THR A 114 10.15 4.38 -5.68
N VAL A 115 9.80 3.52 -6.64
CA VAL A 115 9.33 2.16 -6.35
C VAL A 115 10.44 1.33 -5.69
N GLY A 116 11.66 1.39 -6.21
CA GLY A 116 12.81 0.67 -5.65
C GLY A 116 13.16 1.11 -4.24
N SER A 117 13.29 2.42 -3.99
CA SER A 117 13.58 2.97 -2.66
C SER A 117 12.46 2.66 -1.67
N LYS A 118 11.19 2.85 -2.05
CA LYS A 118 10.04 2.52 -1.19
C LYS A 118 10.00 1.03 -0.84
N THR A 119 10.27 0.17 -1.81
CA THR A 119 10.32 -1.29 -1.60
C THR A 119 11.45 -1.68 -0.64
N ALA A 120 12.65 -1.11 -0.83
CA ALA A 120 13.76 -1.36 0.07
C ALA A 120 13.46 -0.92 1.52
N THR A 121 12.88 0.28 1.70
CA THR A 121 12.44 0.76 3.01
C THR A 121 11.39 -0.16 3.63
N LEU A 122 10.35 -0.53 2.88
CA LEU A 122 9.29 -1.42 3.38
C LEU A 122 9.82 -2.81 3.73
N LYS A 123 10.79 -3.33 2.96
CA LYS A 123 11.43 -4.62 3.26
C LYS A 123 12.19 -4.57 4.57
N THR A 124 12.99 -3.53 4.80
CA THR A 124 13.70 -3.32 6.06
C THR A 124 12.73 -3.21 7.23
N SER A 125 11.71 -2.35 7.12
CA SER A 125 10.68 -2.19 8.16
C SER A 125 9.94 -3.50 8.47
N SER A 126 9.60 -4.28 7.44
CA SER A 126 8.95 -5.58 7.59
C SER A 126 9.85 -6.59 8.31
N THR A 127 11.13 -6.67 7.95
CA THR A 127 12.10 -7.55 8.64
C THR A 127 12.31 -7.13 10.09
N THR A 128 12.45 -5.83 10.36
CA THR A 128 12.56 -5.31 11.73
C THR A 128 11.32 -5.66 12.54
N GLN A 129 10.12 -5.46 12.00
CA GLN A 129 8.88 -5.79 12.69
C GLN A 129 8.76 -7.29 12.96
N ALA A 130 9.16 -8.14 12.01
CA ALA A 130 9.18 -9.58 12.22
C ALA A 130 10.13 -9.98 13.36
N ASN A 131 11.32 -9.37 13.41
CA ASN A 131 12.28 -9.62 14.49
C ASN A 131 11.75 -9.16 15.85
N VAL A 132 11.10 -8.00 15.92
CA VAL A 132 10.45 -7.51 17.15
C VAL A 132 9.37 -8.48 17.61
N THR A 133 8.51 -8.97 16.70
CA THR A 133 7.48 -9.95 17.04
C THR A 133 8.07 -11.25 17.57
N THR A 134 9.13 -11.77 16.94
CA THR A 134 9.84 -12.97 17.41
C THR A 134 10.43 -12.75 18.80
N GLN A 135 11.07 -11.60 19.03
CA GLN A 135 11.67 -11.28 20.32
C GLN A 135 10.61 -11.17 21.44
N LEU A 136 9.48 -10.51 21.16
CA LEU A 136 8.36 -10.41 22.09
C LEU A 136 7.73 -11.79 22.38
N SER A 137 7.59 -12.65 21.36
CA SER A 137 7.11 -14.02 21.55
C SER A 137 8.05 -14.84 22.43
N ASN A 138 9.37 -14.74 22.22
CA ASN A 138 10.35 -15.44 23.05
C ASN A 138 10.34 -14.94 24.50
N GLN A 139 10.22 -13.62 24.72
CA GLN A 139 10.07 -13.05 26.06
C GLN A 139 8.77 -13.51 26.73
N GLN A 140 7.66 -13.55 25.99
CA GLN A 140 6.38 -14.06 26.49
C GLN A 140 6.49 -15.53 26.90
N GLN A 141 7.11 -16.39 26.09
CA GLN A 141 7.33 -17.80 26.41
C GLN A 141 8.29 -17.98 27.60
N SER A 142 9.26 -17.09 27.80
CA SER A 142 10.15 -17.16 28.96
C SER A 142 9.46 -16.84 30.29
N ILE A 143 8.39 -16.02 30.27
CA ILE A 143 7.68 -15.60 31.49
C ILE A 143 6.41 -16.43 31.72
N SER A 144 5.69 -16.72 30.65
CA SER A 144 4.36 -17.37 30.69
C SER A 144 4.32 -18.67 29.89
N GLY A 145 5.47 -19.18 29.45
CA GLY A 145 5.57 -20.50 28.83
C GLY A 145 5.47 -21.59 29.88
N VAL A 146 4.78 -22.68 29.53
CA VAL A 146 4.70 -23.89 30.33
C VAL A 146 5.86 -24.79 29.94
N ASN A 147 6.73 -25.12 30.89
CA ASN A 147 7.74 -26.14 30.69
C ASN A 147 7.15 -27.51 31.02
N LEU A 148 6.86 -28.32 29.99
CA LEU A 148 6.27 -29.63 30.16
C LEU A 148 7.12 -30.54 31.05
N ASP A 149 8.45 -30.45 31.01
CA ASP A 149 9.31 -31.30 31.85
C ASP A 149 9.18 -30.94 33.34
N GLU A 150 9.04 -29.65 33.65
CA GLU A 150 8.81 -29.17 35.02
C GLU A 150 7.41 -29.52 35.50
N GLU A 151 6.39 -29.37 34.64
CA GLU A 151 5.03 -29.83 34.92
C GLU A 151 4.96 -31.36 35.10
N TYR A 152 5.69 -32.15 34.31
CA TYR A 152 5.78 -33.60 34.46
C TYR A 152 6.45 -33.98 35.78
N GLY A 153 7.53 -33.29 36.16
CA GLY A 153 8.17 -33.47 37.47
C GLY A 153 7.24 -33.15 38.63
N ASN A 154 6.51 -32.03 38.55
CA ASN A 154 5.51 -31.65 39.54
C ASN A 154 4.35 -32.64 39.58
N LEU A 155 3.87 -33.11 38.43
CA LEU A 155 2.82 -34.12 38.33
C LEU A 155 3.26 -35.45 38.96
N GLN A 156 4.47 -35.92 38.67
CA GLN A 156 5.05 -37.11 39.29
C GLN A 156 5.12 -36.95 40.82
N ARG A 157 5.55 -35.78 41.30
CA ARG A 157 5.61 -35.46 42.73
C ARG A 157 4.23 -35.43 43.37
N PHE A 158 3.22 -34.84 42.72
CA PHE A 158 1.83 -34.86 43.19
C PHE A 158 1.26 -36.28 43.22
N GLN A 159 1.56 -37.12 42.24
CA GLN A 159 1.18 -38.54 42.25
C GLN A 159 1.84 -39.29 43.42
N GLN A 160 3.12 -39.05 43.71
CA GLN A 160 3.80 -39.63 44.86
C GLN A 160 3.19 -39.16 46.19
N TYR A 161 2.89 -37.87 46.35
CA TYR A 161 2.20 -37.37 47.54
C TYR A 161 0.80 -37.96 47.69
N TYR A 162 0.06 -38.14 46.60
CA TYR A 162 -1.25 -38.78 46.63
C TYR A 162 -1.16 -40.22 47.15
N LEU A 163 -0.21 -41.02 46.62
CA LEU A 163 0.02 -42.39 47.07
C LEU A 163 0.49 -42.44 48.54
N ALA A 164 1.40 -41.56 48.94
CA ALA A 164 1.87 -41.48 50.33
C ALA A 164 0.73 -41.13 51.29
N ASN A 165 -0.12 -40.15 50.95
CA ASN A 165 -1.30 -39.80 51.74
C ASN A 165 -2.32 -40.94 51.78
N ALA A 166 -2.53 -41.65 50.66
CA ALA A 166 -3.38 -42.84 50.65
C ALA A 166 -2.84 -43.94 51.58
N GLN A 167 -1.52 -44.10 51.66
CA GLN A 167 -0.87 -45.09 52.52
C GLN A 167 -0.92 -44.69 54.00
N VAL A 168 -0.82 -43.39 54.32
CA VAL A 168 -1.07 -42.83 55.66
C VAL A 168 -2.53 -43.04 56.07
N LEU A 169 -3.49 -42.79 55.17
CA LEU A 169 -4.91 -43.07 55.43
C LEU A 169 -5.15 -44.56 55.66
N GLN A 170 -4.49 -45.44 54.89
CA GLN A 170 -4.57 -46.88 55.06
C GLN A 170 -4.02 -47.31 56.44
N THR A 171 -2.87 -46.77 56.86
CA THR A 171 -2.30 -47.07 58.19
C THR A 171 -3.15 -46.50 59.32
N ALA A 172 -3.72 -45.29 59.15
CA ALA A 172 -4.65 -44.71 60.10
C ALA A 172 -5.92 -45.56 60.22
N SER A 173 -6.46 -46.09 59.11
CA SER A 173 -7.59 -47.04 59.12
C SER A 173 -7.23 -48.31 59.87
N THR A 174 -6.07 -48.91 59.60
CA THR A 174 -5.60 -50.11 60.31
C THR A 174 -5.43 -49.86 61.81
N LEU A 175 -4.93 -48.69 62.21
CA LEU A 175 -4.84 -48.29 63.62
C LEU A 175 -6.23 -48.07 64.25
N PHE A 176 -7.16 -47.46 63.52
CA PHE A 176 -8.55 -47.29 63.97
C PHE A 176 -9.24 -48.64 64.17
N ASP A 177 -9.09 -49.56 63.23
CA ASP A 177 -9.63 -50.92 63.31
C ASP A 177 -9.00 -51.71 64.46
N ALA A 178 -7.68 -51.58 64.68
CA ALA A 178 -7.00 -52.20 65.82
C ALA A 178 -7.51 -51.65 67.16
N ILE A 179 -7.75 -50.35 67.29
CA ILE A 179 -8.31 -49.73 68.50
C ILE A 179 -9.77 -50.17 68.73
N ILE A 180 -10.57 -50.28 67.66
CA ILE A 180 -11.98 -50.72 67.74
C ILE A 180 -12.09 -52.23 68.06
N ASN A 181 -11.20 -53.08 67.57
CA ASN A 181 -11.17 -54.52 67.87
C ASN A 181 -10.64 -54.87 69.27
N ILE A 182 -10.13 -53.91 70.04
CA ILE A 182 -9.65 -54.11 71.42
C ILE A 182 -10.80 -54.04 72.45
N ARG A 183 -12.07 -53.97 72.01
CA ARG A 183 -13.25 -54.09 72.89
C ARG A 183 -14.04 -55.36 72.65
#